data_AF-A0A6G4VAS9-F1
#
_entry.id   AF-A0A6G4VAS9-F1
#
_cell.length_a   1.000
_cell.length_b   1.000
_cell.length_c   1.000
_cell.angle_alpha   90.00
_cell.angle_beta   90.00
_cell.angle_gamma   90.00
#
_symmetry.space_group_name_H-M   'P 1'
#
loop_
_entity.id
_entity.type
_entity.pdbx_description
1 polymer ?
#
loop_
_entity_poly.entity_id
_entity_poly.type
_entity_poly.pdbx_seq_one_letter_code
_entity_poly.pdbx_strand_id
1 'polypeptide(L)' 'MLYVHGPVPQLDTVQLDTAHGGEFIGSEPLLKQYRKRYEKVVSTALEPGQSRDFITQILQEL' A
#
# COMPACT_ATOMS: atom_id res chain seq x y z
N MET A 1 19.21 -16.28 3.78
CA MET A 1 18.30 -15.41 4.55
C MET A 1 17.08 -16.23 4.95
N LEU A 2 16.77 -16.26 6.24
CA LEU A 2 15.65 -17.03 6.78
C LEU A 2 14.42 -16.11 6.87
N TYR A 3 13.42 -16.35 6.02
CA TYR A 3 12.12 -15.68 6.13
C TYR A 3 11.26 -16.49 7.09
N VAL A 4 10.99 -15.92 8.26
CA VAL A 4 10.08 -16.52 9.24
C VAL A 4 8.75 -15.79 9.14
N HIS A 5 7.65 -16.55 9.03
CA HIS A 5 6.30 -16.04 9.11
C HIS A 5 5.65 -16.47 10.42
N GLY A 6 4.80 -15.62 10.97
CA GLY A 6 4.01 -15.90 12.17
C GLY A 6 2.85 -14.92 12.23
N PRO A 7 1.80 -15.20 13.02
CA PRO A 7 0.73 -14.24 13.24
C PRO A 7 1.33 -13.00 13.91
N VAL A 8 1.52 -11.93 13.15
CA VAL A 8 1.91 -10.62 13.68
C VAL A 8 0.65 -10.04 14.31
N PRO A 9 0.63 -9.73 15.63
CA PRO A 9 -0.44 -8.94 16.22
C PRO A 9 -0.68 -7.74 15.33
N GLN A 10 -1.93 -7.36 15.10
CA GLN A 10 -2.26 -6.24 14.24
C GLN A 10 -1.29 -5.09 14.52
N LEU A 11 -0.50 -4.69 13.52
CA LEU A 11 0.44 -3.59 13.68
C LEU A 11 -0.37 -2.38 14.11
N ASP A 12 -0.28 -2.04 15.39
CA ASP A 12 -1.04 -0.98 16.03
C ASP A 12 -0.54 0.39 15.61
N THR A 13 0.54 0.46 14.83
CA THR A 13 1.09 1.70 14.28
C THR A 13 1.48 1.52 12.82
N VAL A 14 1.00 2.38 11.93
CA VAL A 14 1.46 2.46 10.53
C VAL A 14 2.14 3.79 10.27
N GLN A 15 3.13 3.81 9.37
CA GLN A 15 3.70 5.06 8.87
C GLN A 15 2.98 5.47 7.58
N LEU A 16 2.47 6.69 7.54
CA LEU A 16 1.90 7.32 6.36
C LEU A 16 2.90 8.32 5.80
N ASP A 17 3.26 8.17 4.54
CA ASP A 17 4.03 9.18 3.83
C ASP A 17 3.07 10.24 3.29
N THR A 18 3.26 11.49 3.70
CA THR A 18 2.43 12.62 3.31
C THR A 18 3.27 13.73 2.70
N ALA A 19 2.63 14.68 2.02
CA ALA A 19 3.30 15.88 1.53
C ALA A 19 3.95 16.72 2.64
N HIS A 20 3.56 16.50 3.91
CA HIS A 20 4.10 17.19 5.08
C HIS A 20 5.12 16.35 5.86
N GLY A 21 5.49 15.18 5.34
CA GLY A 21 6.43 14.24 5.96
C GLY A 21 5.79 12.93 6.39
N GLY A 22 6.57 12.09 7.07
CA GLY A 22 6.11 10.82 7.61
C GLY A 22 5.34 10.99 8.92
N GLU A 23 4.13 10.45 8.99
CA GLU A 23 3.30 10.43 10.20
C GLU A 23 3.07 9.00 10.70
N PHE A 24 3.10 8.80 12.01
CA PHE A 24 2.75 7.51 12.62
C PHE A 24 1.30 7.53 13.11
N ILE A 25 0.51 6.57 12.65
CA ILE A 25 -0.90 6.42 13.01
C ILE A 25 -1.04 5.22 13.94
N GLY A 26 -1.30 5.50 15.22
CA GLY A 26 -1.52 4.47 16.26
C GLY A 26 -2.99 4.21 16.62
N SER A 27 -3.90 5.03 16.10
CA SER A 27 -5.31 5.09 16.52
C SER A 27 -6.16 4.09 15.74
N GLU A 28 -6.81 3.14 16.42
CA GLU A 28 -7.60 2.09 15.78
C GLU A 28 -8.72 2.60 14.83
N PRO A 29 -9.51 3.64 15.19
CA PRO A 29 -10.45 4.25 14.25
C PRO A 29 -9.78 4.78 12.97
N LEU A 30 -8.61 5.41 13.12
CA LEU A 30 -7.87 6.00 12.00
C LEU A 30 -7.24 4.90 11.14
N LEU A 31 -6.70 3.85 11.75
CA LEU A 31 -6.21 2.65 11.06
C LEU A 31 -7.31 2.00 10.21
N LYS A 32 -8.51 1.81 10.77
CA LYS A 32 -9.66 1.26 10.02
C LYS A 32 -10.06 2.15 8.84
N GLN A 33 -10.02 3.47 9.00
CA GLN A 33 -10.32 4.41 7.92
C GLN A 33 -9.32 4.28 6.77
N TYR A 34 -8.02 4.25 7.08
CA TYR A 34 -6.98 4.13 6.06
C TYR A 34 -6.99 2.78 5.36
N ARG A 35 -7.28 1.67 6.07
CA ARG A 35 -7.45 0.35 5.44
C ARG A 35 -8.58 0.34 4.42
N LYS A 36 -9.76 0.87 4.76
CA LYS A 36 -10.87 0.98 3.80
C LYS A 36 -10.53 1.82 2.58
N ARG A 37 -9.77 2.90 2.76
CA ARG A 37 -9.28 3.73 1.65
C ARG A 37 -8.32 2.93 0.76
N TYR A 38 -7.39 2.20 1.36
CA TYR A 38 -6.43 1.37 0.64
C TYR A 38 -7.11 0.24 -0.14
N GLU A 39 -8.07 -0.46 0.47
CA GLU A 39 -8.89 -1.49 -0.19
C GLU A 39 -9.59 -0.95 -1.43
N LYS A 40 -10.17 0.26 -1.36
CA LYS A 40 -10.80 0.91 -2.52
C LYS A 40 -9.78 1.19 -3.63
N VAL A 41 -8.59 1.68 -3.30
CA VAL A 41 -7.53 1.94 -4.28
C VAL A 41 -7.11 0.64 -4.96
N VAL A 42 -6.85 -0.41 -4.17
CA VAL A 42 -6.46 -1.73 -4.69
C VAL A 42 -7.54 -2.31 -5.59
N SER A 43 -8.83 -2.14 -5.26
CA SER A 43 -9.94 -2.64 -6.08
C SER A 43 -10.02 -2.02 -7.49
N THR A 44 -9.34 -0.89 -7.71
CA THR A 44 -9.28 -0.19 -9.00
C THR A 44 -7.90 -0.24 -9.64
N ALA A 45 -6.91 -0.81 -8.96
CA ALA A 45 -5.55 -0.89 -9.47
C ALA A 45 -5.43 -2.01 -10.52
N LEU A 46 -4.50 -1.83 -11.46
CA LEU A 46 -4.10 -2.92 -12.35
C LEU A 46 -3.38 -4.00 -11.57
N GLU A 47 -3.54 -5.25 -12.00
CA GLU A 47 -2.71 -6.34 -11.49
C GLU A 47 -1.23 -6.07 -11.79
N PRO A 48 -0.29 -6.56 -10.97
CA PRO A 48 1.14 -6.25 -11.12
C PRO A 48 1.71 -6.52 -12.52
N GLY A 49 1.22 -7.56 -13.21
CA GLY A 49 1.59 -7.85 -14.60
C GLY A 49 1.10 -6.78 -15.57
N GLN A 50 -0.20 -6.49 -15.52
CA GLN A 50 -0.84 -5.47 -16.37
C GLN A 50 -0.24 -4.08 -16.15
N SER A 51 0.12 -3.75 -14.91
CA SER A 51 0.80 -2.49 -14.59
C SER A 51 2.17 -2.38 -15.26
N ARG A 52 2.97 -3.47 -15.25
CA ARG A 52 4.29 -3.50 -15.91
C ARG A 52 4.15 -3.40 -17.42
N ASP A 53 3.23 -4.16 -17.99
CA ASP A 53 2.96 -4.14 -19.43
C ASP A 53 2.56 -2.73 -19.88
N PHE A 54 1.68 -2.06 -19.13
CA PHE A 54 1.27 -0.67 -19.40
C PHE A 54 2.45 0.31 -19.34
N ILE A 55 3.32 0.20 -18.33
CA ILE A 55 4.52 1.05 -18.22
C ILE A 55 5.47 0.80 -19.41
N THR A 56 5.70 -0.47 -19.77
CA THR A 56 6.55 -0.82 -20.92
C THR A 56 5.97 -0.29 -22.22
N GLN A 57 4.65 -0.35 -22.42
CA GLN A 57 3.98 0.21 -23.59
C GLN A 57 4.20 1.73 -23.68
N ILE A 58 3.99 2.48 -22.59
CA ILE A 58 4.25 3.94 -22.58
C ILE A 58 5.70 4.26 -22.97
N LEU A 59 6.66 3.50 -22.44
CA LEU A 59 8.08 3.70 -22.77
C LEU A 59 8.41 3.42 -24.24
N GLN A 60 7.64 2.57 -24.93
CA GLN A 60 7.82 2.29 -26.36
C GLN A 60 7.15 3.32 -27.26
N GLU A 61 6.16 4.05 -26.74
CA GLU A 61 5.42 5.10 -27.46
C GLU A 61 6.02 6.51 -27.28
N LEU A 62 7.07 6.64 -26.46
CA LEU A 62 7.90 7.85 -26.26
C LEU A 62 9.09 7.90 -27.23
#